data_AF-A0A173KYC4-F1
#
_entry.id   AF-A0A173KYC4-F1
#
_cell.length_a   1.000
_cell.length_b   1.000
_cell.length_c   1.000
_cell.angle_alpha   90.00
_cell.angle_beta   90.00
_cell.angle_gamma   90.00
#
_symmetry.space_group_name_H-M   'P 1'
#
loop_
_entity.id
_entity.type
_entity.pdbx_description
1 polymer ?
#
loop_
_entity_poly.entity_id
_entity_poly.type
_entity_poly.pdbx_seq_one_letter_code
_entity_poly.pdbx_strand_id
1 'polypeptide(L)'
;MQDRNNAVEESGIVSRNRVIETLRPLLRNAVIIERRFSVDELSALSGVKVRAIRSYMAMDEGEARQPSLSVALSLATVLGTDAINRLLSLIGYGGAKPLDEADEAHPMRDMVKAMGALNVFAQAAVDDRIDHVEGPAVRDAADTLIATFIPYSSHGDAE
;
A
#
# COMPACT_ATOMS: atom_id res chain seq x y z
N MET A 1 -4.79 -38.78 -29.12
CA MET A 1 -4.68 -37.31 -28.99
C MET A 1 -4.76 -36.99 -27.52
N GLN A 2 -3.61 -36.71 -26.89
CA GLN A 2 -3.53 -36.30 -25.48
C GLN A 2 -3.87 -34.82 -25.41
N ASP A 3 -4.98 -34.47 -24.75
CA ASP A 3 -5.26 -33.10 -24.34
C ASP A 3 -4.19 -32.68 -23.33
N ARG A 4 -3.32 -31.76 -23.76
CA ARG A 4 -2.38 -31.09 -22.87
C ARG A 4 -3.14 -30.00 -22.11
N ASN A 5 -3.59 -30.34 -20.91
CA ASN A 5 -4.04 -29.34 -19.92
C ASN A 5 -2.82 -28.52 -19.45
N ASN A 6 -2.51 -27.44 -20.17
CA ASN A 6 -1.57 -26.39 -19.75
C ASN A 6 -2.23 -25.39 -18.78
N ALA A 7 -3.07 -25.87 -17.86
CA ALA A 7 -3.59 -25.04 -16.80
C ALA A 7 -2.56 -25.03 -15.67
N VAL A 8 -1.67 -24.04 -15.68
CA VAL A 8 -0.89 -23.69 -14.49
C VAL A 8 -1.90 -23.27 -13.43
N GLU A 9 -2.07 -24.10 -12.40
CA GLU A 9 -2.70 -23.66 -11.16
C GLU A 9 -1.80 -22.56 -10.58
N GLU A 10 -2.17 -21.31 -10.81
CA GLU A 10 -1.72 -20.20 -9.96
C GLU A 10 -2.28 -20.46 -8.56
N SER A 11 -1.59 -21.26 -7.75
CA SER A 11 -1.72 -21.23 -6.31
C SER A 11 -1.15 -19.91 -5.81
N GLY A 12 -1.86 -18.82 -6.12
CA GLY A 12 -1.50 -17.49 -5.67
C GLY A 12 -1.47 -17.46 -4.15
N ILE A 13 -0.54 -16.67 -3.59
CA ILE A 13 -0.41 -16.41 -2.15
C ILE A 13 -1.76 -15.94 -1.54
N VAL A 14 -2.65 -15.41 -2.37
CA VAL A 14 -4.00 -14.96 -2.01
C VAL A 14 -5.03 -15.82 -2.74
N SER A 15 -5.99 -16.38 -2.00
CA SER A 15 -7.13 -17.07 -2.61
C SER A 15 -7.94 -16.10 -3.48
N ARG A 16 -8.32 -16.54 -4.68
CA ARG A 16 -9.00 -15.72 -5.70
C ARG A 16 -10.24 -14.98 -5.17
N ASN A 17 -10.95 -15.59 -4.22
CA ASN A 17 -12.13 -15.01 -3.58
C ASN A 17 -11.82 -13.74 -2.78
N ARG A 18 -10.65 -13.65 -2.14
CA ARG A 18 -10.30 -12.53 -1.26
C ARG A 18 -10.18 -11.19 -1.98
N VAL A 19 -9.71 -11.20 -3.23
CA VAL A 19 -9.61 -9.96 -4.03
C VAL A 19 -11.02 -9.45 -4.37
N ILE A 20 -11.94 -10.34 -4.72
CA ILE A 20 -13.34 -10.00 -5.01
C ILE A 20 -14.03 -9.50 -3.74
N GLU A 21 -13.88 -10.24 -2.65
CA GLU A 21 -14.44 -9.89 -1.33
C GLU A 21 -13.92 -8.55 -0.81
N THR A 22 -12.69 -8.16 -1.19
CA THR A 22 -12.11 -6.87 -0.81
C THR A 22 -12.56 -5.75 -1.74
N LEU A 23 -12.51 -5.95 -3.06
CA LEU A 23 -12.78 -4.87 -4.02
C LEU A 23 -14.28 -4.57 -4.17
N ARG A 24 -15.16 -5.58 -4.10
CA ARG A 24 -16.61 -5.41 -4.22
C ARG A 24 -17.17 -4.41 -3.21
N PRO A 25 -16.92 -4.53 -1.89
CA PRO A 25 -17.43 -3.55 -0.93
C PRO A 25 -16.84 -2.16 -1.15
N LEU A 26 -15.56 -2.05 -1.56
CA LEU A 26 -14.94 -0.76 -1.86
C LEU A 26 -15.63 -0.04 -3.02
N LEU A 27 -15.89 -0.75 -4.12
CA LEU A 27 -16.63 -0.19 -5.27
C LEU A 27 -18.05 0.18 -4.90
N ARG A 28 -18.76 -0.67 -4.14
CA ARG A 28 -20.13 -0.40 -3.72
C ARG A 28 -20.23 0.78 -2.76
N ASN A 29 -19.32 0.91 -1.82
CA ASN A 29 -19.30 2.04 -0.91
C ASN A 29 -19.12 3.34 -1.68
N ALA A 30 -18.12 3.38 -2.58
CA ALA A 30 -17.84 4.57 -3.37
C ALA A 30 -18.98 4.96 -4.32
N VAL A 31 -19.68 3.99 -4.94
CA VAL A 31 -20.71 4.27 -5.95
C VAL A 31 -22.12 4.40 -5.36
N ILE A 32 -22.50 3.53 -4.43
CA ILE A 32 -23.90 3.40 -3.97
C ILE A 32 -24.11 4.13 -2.64
N ILE A 33 -23.20 3.95 -1.68
CA ILE A 33 -23.37 4.45 -0.31
C ILE A 33 -22.93 5.90 -0.22
N GLU A 34 -21.67 6.17 -0.52
CA GLU A 34 -21.07 7.51 -0.46
C GLU A 34 -21.43 8.35 -1.69
N ARG A 35 -21.79 7.69 -2.81
CA ARG A 35 -22.07 8.33 -4.11
C ARG A 35 -20.95 9.29 -4.55
N ARG A 36 -19.72 8.95 -4.18
CA ARG A 36 -18.52 9.72 -4.51
C ARG A 36 -18.19 9.64 -5.99
N PHE A 37 -18.55 8.54 -6.63
CA PHE A 37 -18.36 8.33 -8.07
C PHE A 37 -19.58 7.66 -8.70
N SER A 38 -19.87 8.01 -9.93
CA SER A 38 -20.64 7.18 -10.87
C SER A 38 -19.77 6.07 -11.45
N VAL A 39 -20.39 5.03 -12.00
CA VAL A 39 -19.67 3.94 -12.67
C VAL A 39 -18.95 4.47 -13.93
N ASP A 40 -19.53 5.45 -14.61
CA ASP A 40 -18.95 6.06 -15.80
C ASP A 40 -17.71 6.91 -15.45
N GLU A 41 -17.74 7.65 -14.34
CA GLU A 41 -16.56 8.37 -13.82
C GLU A 41 -15.44 7.40 -13.41
N LEU A 42 -15.77 6.33 -12.68
CA LEU A 42 -14.77 5.30 -12.38
C LEU A 42 -14.18 4.69 -13.64
N SER A 43 -15.00 4.49 -14.68
CA SER A 43 -14.53 3.97 -15.96
C SER A 43 -13.55 4.92 -16.65
N ALA A 44 -13.87 6.21 -16.66
CA ALA A 44 -13.02 7.24 -17.25
C ALA A 44 -11.68 7.38 -16.50
N LEU A 45 -11.72 7.38 -15.17
CA LEU A 45 -10.54 7.59 -14.33
C LEU A 45 -9.63 6.36 -14.24
N SER A 46 -10.19 5.15 -14.17
CA SER A 46 -9.41 3.91 -14.03
C SER A 46 -9.07 3.23 -15.36
N GLY A 47 -9.67 3.68 -16.47
CA GLY A 47 -9.57 3.01 -17.78
C GLY A 47 -10.28 1.64 -17.83
N VAL A 48 -10.98 1.23 -16.77
CA VAL A 48 -11.70 -0.04 -16.71
C VAL A 48 -13.08 0.13 -17.32
N LYS A 49 -13.48 -0.77 -18.23
CA LYS A 49 -14.79 -0.67 -18.91
C LYS A 49 -15.95 -0.71 -17.91
N VAL A 50 -16.95 0.16 -18.11
CA VAL A 50 -18.22 0.22 -17.33
C VAL A 50 -18.82 -1.17 -17.09
N ARG A 51 -18.91 -2.01 -18.14
CA ARG A 51 -19.46 -3.38 -18.03
C ARG A 51 -18.67 -4.24 -17.04
N ALA A 52 -17.35 -4.11 -17.02
CA ALA A 52 -16.49 -4.86 -16.10
C ALA A 52 -16.71 -4.38 -14.66
N ILE A 53 -16.73 -3.07 -14.43
CA ILE A 53 -16.98 -2.48 -13.09
C ILE A 53 -18.33 -2.98 -12.54
N ARG A 54 -19.40 -2.93 -13.35
CA ARG A 54 -20.72 -3.47 -12.94
C ARG A 54 -20.65 -4.95 -12.59
N SER A 55 -19.91 -5.75 -13.37
CA SER A 55 -19.74 -7.18 -13.07
C SER A 55 -18.95 -7.46 -11.79
N TYR A 56 -18.09 -6.54 -11.35
CA TYR A 56 -17.36 -6.66 -10.07
C TYR A 56 -18.22 -6.29 -8.87
N MET A 57 -19.27 -5.49 -9.08
CA MET A 57 -20.20 -5.04 -8.05
C MET A 57 -21.43 -5.96 -7.87
N ALA A 58 -21.58 -6.97 -8.73
CA ALA A 58 -22.68 -7.93 -8.67
C ALA A 58 -22.69 -8.68 -7.33
N MET A 59 -23.89 -8.91 -6.78
CA MET A 59 -24.07 -9.62 -5.50
C MET A 59 -24.17 -11.12 -5.67
N ASP A 60 -24.67 -11.58 -6.83
CA ASP A 60 -24.78 -13.00 -7.11
C ASP A 60 -23.39 -13.59 -7.34
N GLU A 61 -23.02 -14.58 -6.53
CA GLU A 61 -21.70 -15.22 -6.58
C GLU A 61 -21.37 -15.81 -7.96
N GLY A 62 -22.39 -16.22 -8.72
CA GLY A 62 -22.24 -16.72 -10.09
C GLY A 62 -22.06 -15.63 -11.16
N GLU A 63 -22.40 -14.37 -10.85
CA GLU A 63 -22.29 -13.25 -11.80
C GLU A 63 -21.10 -12.35 -11.51
N ALA A 64 -20.62 -12.35 -10.26
CA ALA A 64 -19.49 -11.56 -9.84
C ALA A 64 -18.20 -12.03 -10.54
N ARG A 65 -17.70 -11.22 -11.47
CA ARG A 65 -16.45 -11.54 -12.15
C ARG A 65 -15.25 -11.17 -11.28
N GLN A 66 -14.15 -11.90 -11.48
CA GLN A 66 -12.89 -11.54 -10.85
C GLN A 66 -12.20 -10.43 -11.66
N PRO A 67 -11.79 -9.32 -11.02
CA PRO A 67 -10.86 -8.39 -11.63
C PRO A 67 -9.45 -9.01 -11.69
N SER A 68 -8.71 -8.78 -12.77
CA SER A 68 -7.26 -9.03 -12.74
C SER A 68 -6.59 -8.10 -11.72
N LEU A 69 -5.39 -8.46 -11.25
CA LEU A 69 -4.65 -7.61 -10.31
C LEU A 69 -4.42 -6.19 -10.87
N SER A 70 -4.07 -6.09 -12.16
CA SER A 70 -3.91 -4.81 -12.85
C SER A 70 -5.18 -3.96 -12.81
N VAL A 71 -6.35 -4.57 -13.01
CA VAL A 71 -7.65 -3.90 -12.94
C VAL A 71 -7.99 -3.50 -11.50
N ALA A 72 -7.73 -4.37 -10.53
CA ALA A 72 -7.97 -4.10 -9.12
C ALA A 72 -7.12 -2.92 -8.61
N LEU A 73 -5.83 -2.90 -8.97
CA LEU A 73 -4.92 -1.79 -8.63
C LEU A 73 -5.34 -0.50 -9.34
N SER A 74 -5.70 -0.57 -10.63
CA SER A 74 -6.18 0.61 -11.35
C SER A 74 -7.42 1.22 -10.67
N LEU A 75 -8.40 0.40 -10.31
CA LEU A 75 -9.58 0.86 -9.57
C LEU A 75 -9.20 1.40 -8.18
N ALA A 76 -8.30 0.73 -7.46
CA ALA A 76 -7.87 1.17 -6.14
C ALA A 76 -7.17 2.53 -6.16
N THR A 77 -6.38 2.84 -7.19
CA THR A 77 -5.74 4.16 -7.34
C THR A 77 -6.77 5.29 -7.40
N VAL A 78 -7.88 5.09 -8.10
CA VAL A 78 -8.98 6.06 -8.18
C VAL A 78 -9.79 6.13 -6.87
N LEU A 79 -9.97 4.98 -6.21
CA LEU A 79 -10.68 4.92 -4.94
C LEU A 79 -9.88 5.50 -3.76
N GLY A 80 -8.56 5.65 -3.92
CA GLY A 80 -7.65 6.27 -2.98
C GLY A 80 -6.79 5.29 -2.17
N THR A 81 -5.89 5.85 -1.38
CA THR A 81 -4.86 5.15 -0.62
C THR A 81 -5.38 4.04 0.29
N ASP A 82 -6.58 4.21 0.86
CA ASP A 82 -7.22 3.21 1.72
C ASP A 82 -7.57 1.93 0.94
N ALA A 83 -8.03 2.07 -0.30
CA ALA A 83 -8.35 0.94 -1.18
C ALA A 83 -7.07 0.20 -1.62
N ILE A 84 -5.99 0.94 -1.92
CA ILE A 84 -4.68 0.36 -2.24
C ILE A 84 -4.18 -0.49 -1.06
N ASN A 85 -4.16 0.09 0.13
CA ASN A 85 -3.64 -0.60 1.32
C ASN A 85 -4.47 -1.83 1.70
N ARG A 86 -5.80 -1.81 1.50
CA ARG A 86 -6.63 -2.99 1.70
C ARG A 86 -6.28 -4.11 0.73
N LEU A 87 -6.01 -3.82 -0.54
CA LEU A 87 -5.56 -4.84 -1.50
C LEU A 87 -4.17 -5.37 -1.15
N LEU A 88 -3.23 -4.50 -0.78
CA LEU A 88 -1.87 -4.90 -0.39
C LEU A 88 -1.84 -5.72 0.91
N SER A 89 -2.77 -5.47 1.83
CA SER A 89 -2.86 -6.24 3.08
C SER A 89 -3.12 -7.73 2.85
N LEU A 90 -3.68 -8.10 1.70
CA LEU A 90 -3.91 -9.50 1.32
C LEU A 90 -2.61 -10.30 1.22
N ILE A 91 -1.49 -9.62 0.93
CA ILE A 91 -0.14 -10.19 0.84
C ILE A 91 0.78 -9.74 1.97
N GLY A 92 0.22 -9.14 3.05
CA GLY A 92 0.98 -8.70 4.21
C GLY A 92 1.72 -7.36 4.04
N TYR A 93 1.43 -6.60 2.98
CA TYR A 93 1.98 -5.27 2.75
C TYR A 93 1.00 -4.17 3.18
N GLY A 94 1.50 -3.01 3.58
CA GLY A 94 0.72 -1.84 3.97
C GLY A 94 1.58 -0.59 4.06
N GLY A 95 0.95 0.56 4.34
CA GLY A 95 1.63 1.86 4.37
C GLY A 95 1.96 2.41 2.99
N ALA A 96 1.33 1.92 1.92
CA ALA A 96 1.48 2.52 0.60
C ALA A 96 0.96 3.96 0.63
N LYS A 97 1.74 4.88 0.06
CA LYS A 97 1.42 6.29 -0.12
C LYS A 97 1.71 6.70 -1.57
N PRO A 98 1.05 7.74 -2.10
CA PRO A 98 1.43 8.36 -3.37
C PRO A 98 2.92 8.72 -3.37
N LEU A 99 3.59 8.58 -4.51
CA LEU A 99 5.01 8.93 -4.65
C LEU A 99 5.26 10.44 -4.53
N ASP A 100 4.26 11.25 -4.88
CA ASP A 100 4.34 12.71 -4.93
C ASP A 100 3.89 13.36 -3.61
N GLU A 101 3.36 12.58 -2.66
CA GLU A 101 3.18 13.06 -1.29
C GLU A 101 4.52 12.97 -0.58
N ALA A 102 5.22 14.11 -0.48
CA ALA A 102 6.30 14.26 0.48
C ALA A 102 5.77 13.80 1.84
N ASP A 103 6.50 12.94 2.55
CA ASP A 103 6.15 12.56 3.92
C ASP A 103 5.92 13.85 4.71
N GLU A 104 4.67 14.11 5.07
CA GLU A 104 4.31 15.36 5.74
C GLU A 104 5.13 15.42 7.03
N ALA A 105 6.05 16.40 7.06
CA ALA A 105 6.89 16.67 8.20
C ALA A 105 6.00 16.80 9.44
N HIS A 106 6.23 15.95 10.45
CA HIS A 106 5.53 16.01 11.73
C HIS A 106 6.54 16.32 12.82
N PRO A 107 7.01 17.58 12.97
CA PRO A 107 8.20 17.92 13.74
C PRO A 107 8.21 17.37 15.16
N MET A 108 7.05 17.36 15.82
CA MET A 108 6.92 16.85 17.18
C MET A 108 7.06 15.33 17.25
N ARG A 109 6.50 14.58 16.31
CA ARG A 109 6.62 13.11 16.28
C ARG A 109 8.00 12.69 15.79
N ASP A 110 8.52 13.40 14.80
CA ASP A 110 9.85 13.18 14.23
C ASP A 110 10.94 13.44 15.27
N MET A 111 10.82 14.50 16.07
CA MET A 111 11.73 14.77 17.18
C MET A 111 11.68 13.66 18.23
N VAL A 112 10.49 13.17 18.60
CA VAL A 112 10.36 12.05 19.56
C VAL A 112 11.05 10.78 19.02
N LYS A 113 10.86 10.49 17.73
CA LYS A 113 11.50 9.36 17.05
C LYS A 113 13.03 9.51 17.00
N ALA A 114 13.51 10.71 16.69
CA ALA A 114 14.94 11.04 16.68
C ALA A 114 15.57 10.91 18.08
N MET A 115 14.88 11.38 19.13
CA MET A 115 15.35 11.23 20.51
C MET A 115 15.48 9.76 20.91
N GLY A 116 14.53 8.91 20.49
CA GLY A 116 14.62 7.46 20.70
C GLY A 116 15.86 6.84 20.05
N ALA A 117 16.17 7.21 18.81
CA ALA A 117 17.36 6.74 18.10
C ALA A 117 18.66 7.27 18.73
N LEU A 118 18.70 8.55 19.15
CA LEU A 118 19.86 9.12 19.86
C LEU A 118 20.12 8.42 21.21
N ASN A 119 19.07 7.95 21.89
CA ASN A 119 19.24 7.18 23.12
C ASN A 119 19.95 5.84 22.88
N VAL A 120 19.77 5.20 21.71
CA VAL A 120 20.51 3.98 21.36
C VAL A 120 22.01 4.27 21.22
N PHE A 121 22.37 5.39 20.57
CA PHE A 121 23.76 5.85 20.52
C PHE A 121 24.31 6.15 21.91
N ALA A 122 23.52 6.80 22.78
CA ALA A 122 23.95 7.12 24.14
C ALA A 122 24.20 5.86 24.99
N GLN A 123 23.44 4.77 24.76
CA GLN A 123 23.63 3.49 25.44
C GLN A 123 24.82 2.70 24.90
N ALA A 124 25.04 2.71 23.59
CA ALA A 124 26.18 2.04 22.96
C ALA A 124 27.51 2.79 23.16
N ALA A 125 27.49 4.11 23.29
CA ALA A 125 28.70 4.91 23.45
C ALA A 125 29.12 5.11 24.92
N VAL A 126 28.57 4.35 25.88
CA VAL A 126 28.87 4.50 27.32
C VAL A 126 30.34 4.27 27.63
N ASP A 127 30.99 3.36 26.90
CA ASP A 127 32.41 3.01 27.06
C ASP A 127 33.32 3.63 25.98
N ASP A 128 32.82 4.64 25.26
CA ASP A 128 33.49 5.34 24.16
C ASP A 128 33.80 4.42 22.94
N ARG A 129 33.13 3.27 22.81
CA ARG A 129 33.32 2.34 21.67
C ARG A 129 32.05 1.60 21.28
N ILE A 130 31.68 1.68 20.00
CA ILE A 130 30.63 0.82 19.44
C ILE A 130 31.28 -0.48 18.97
N ASP A 131 30.90 -1.60 19.58
CA ASP A 131 31.42 -2.91 19.22
C ASP A 131 30.57 -3.63 18.15
N HIS A 132 30.94 -4.87 17.83
CA HIS A 132 30.22 -5.70 16.86
C HIS A 132 28.84 -6.19 17.34
N VAL A 133 28.56 -6.16 18.64
CA VAL A 133 27.28 -6.54 19.25
C VAL A 133 26.30 -5.39 19.13
N GLU A 134 26.74 -4.15 19.37
CA GLU A 134 25.92 -2.94 19.33
C GLU A 134 25.81 -2.33 17.93
N GLY A 135 26.79 -2.61 17.06
CA GLY A 135 26.89 -2.09 15.70
C GLY A 135 25.61 -2.20 14.86
N PRO A 136 24.87 -3.33 14.85
CA PRO A 136 23.59 -3.44 14.13
C PRO A 136 22.54 -2.45 14.66
N ALA A 137 22.36 -2.36 15.98
CA ALA A 137 21.36 -1.48 16.59
C ALA A 137 21.69 0.01 16.35
N VAL A 138 22.98 0.37 16.37
CA VAL A 138 23.44 1.72 16.05
C VAL A 138 23.20 2.06 14.58
N ARG A 139 23.41 1.11 13.66
CA ARG A 139 23.11 1.33 12.22
C ARG A 139 21.62 1.55 11.98
N ASP A 140 20.76 0.72 12.57
CA ASP A 140 19.30 0.89 12.46
C ASP A 140 18.84 2.24 13.05
N ALA A 141 19.46 2.68 14.16
CA ALA A 141 19.23 3.99 14.74
C ALA A 141 19.72 5.14 13.83
N ALA A 142 20.85 4.97 13.16
CA ALA A 142 21.37 5.93 12.19
C ALA A 142 20.44 6.07 10.98
N ASP A 143 20.00 4.95 10.40
CA ASP A 143 19.05 4.94 9.28
C ASP A 143 17.72 5.57 9.68
N THR A 144 17.29 5.35 10.92
CA THR A 144 16.11 6.00 11.49
C THR A 144 16.29 7.52 11.57
N LEU A 145 17.43 8.02 12.03
CA LEU A 145 17.71 9.46 12.08
C LEU A 145 17.75 10.07 10.69
N ILE A 146 18.44 9.42 9.75
CA ILE A 146 18.53 9.85 8.36
C ILE A 146 17.13 9.94 7.75
N ALA A 147 16.35 8.86 7.80
CA ALA A 147 14.99 8.84 7.25
C ALA A 147 14.08 9.90 7.90
N THR A 148 14.27 10.21 9.18
CA THR A 148 13.46 11.21 9.89
C THR A 148 13.82 12.64 9.48
N PHE A 149 15.09 12.91 9.14
CA PHE A 149 15.55 14.26 8.79
C PHE A 149 15.68 14.52 7.29
N ILE A 150 15.66 13.48 6.43
CA ILE A 150 15.63 13.63 4.96
C ILE A 150 14.55 14.63 4.51
N PRO A 151 13.29 14.56 4.99
CA PRO A 151 12.22 15.48 4.57
C PRO A 151 12.49 16.94 4.94
N TYR A 152 13.34 17.21 5.95
CA TYR A 152 13.74 18.56 6.36
C TYR A 152 15.01 19.05 5.66
N SER A 153 15.69 18.18 4.91
CA SER A 153 16.92 18.53 4.21
C SER A 153 16.59 19.21 2.87
N SER A 154 17.44 20.17 2.46
CA SER A 154 17.26 21.06 1.30
C SER A 154 17.15 20.40 -0.09
N HIS A 155 16.98 19.08 -0.15
CA HIS A 155 16.66 18.32 -1.37
C HIS A 155 15.14 18.05 -1.52
N GLY A 156 14.31 18.46 -0.56
CA GLY A 156 12.85 18.36 -0.63
C GLY A 156 12.13 19.51 -1.36
N ASP A 157 12.84 20.63 -1.64
CA ASP A 157 12.31 21.82 -2.31
C ASP A 157 12.75 21.94 -3.79
N ALA A 158 13.07 20.81 -4.45
CA ALA A 158 13.31 20.83 -5.89
C ALA A 158 11.95 20.86 -6.61
N GLU A 159 11.62 22.04 -7.17
CA GLU A 159 10.48 22.32 -8.06
C GLU A 159 10.16 21.22 -9.10
#